data_AF-A0A844X732-F1
#
_entry.id   AF-A0A844X732-F1
#
_cell.length_a   1.000
_cell.length_b   1.000
_cell.length_c   1.000
_cell.angle_alpha   90.00
_cell.angle_beta   90.00
_cell.angle_gamma   90.00
#
_symmetry.space_group_name_H-M   'P 1'
#
loop_
_entity.id
_entity.type
_entity.pdbx_description
1 polymer ?
#
loop_
_entity_poly.entity_id
_entity_poly.type
_entity_poly.pdbx_seq_one_letter_code
_entity_poly.pdbx_strand_id
1 'polypeptide(L)'
;MHDSNAWVDPFGLDPLGTSGYSVYALYENGSSTPYYIGITKQDIDTRISQHIESGRYTGTHEILKNNVTIEQARGWEQAYMEYYQTKTGIIGEEISSTNKGNKINSFDKSRTDARGKAFYTEYEKAKAQLEGNKIKCH
;
A
#
# COMPACT_ATOMS: atom_id res chain seq x y z
N MET A 1 4.81 20.94 -16.71
CA MET A 1 3.66 21.15 -15.81
C MET A 1 3.46 19.83 -15.10
N HIS A 2 3.90 19.71 -13.85
CA HIS A 2 3.63 18.51 -13.05
C HIS A 2 2.21 18.67 -12.53
N ASP A 3 1.31 17.81 -12.98
CA ASP A 3 -0.07 17.80 -12.51
C ASP A 3 -0.10 17.23 -11.09
N SER A 4 0.07 18.12 -10.10
CA SER A 4 0.09 17.83 -8.66
C SER A 4 -1.24 17.28 -8.12
N ASN A 5 -2.23 17.11 -9.00
CA ASN A 5 -3.61 16.74 -8.71
C ASN A 5 -3.99 15.34 -9.19
N ALA A 6 -3.05 14.42 -9.41
CA ALA A 6 -3.41 13.01 -9.54
C ALA A 6 -3.93 12.54 -8.17
N TRP A 7 -5.23 12.73 -7.90
CA TRP A 7 -5.86 12.45 -6.61
C TRP A 7 -5.39 11.08 -6.10
N VAL A 8 -4.85 11.05 -4.87
CA VAL A 8 -4.81 9.80 -4.11
C VAL A 8 -6.25 9.36 -4.08
N ASP A 9 -6.57 8.23 -4.71
CA ASP A 9 -7.91 7.67 -4.67
C ASP A 9 -8.03 6.85 -3.38
N PRO A 10 -8.39 7.49 -2.23
CA PRO A 10 -8.32 6.85 -0.94
C PRO A 10 -9.45 5.82 -0.82
N PHE A 11 -10.49 5.97 -1.65
CA PHE A 11 -11.72 5.20 -1.67
C PHE A 11 -11.69 4.04 -2.66
N GLY A 12 -10.74 4.02 -3.61
CA GLY A 12 -10.82 3.10 -4.73
C GLY A 12 -12.09 3.39 -5.52
N LEU A 13 -12.19 4.55 -6.16
CA LEU A 13 -13.25 4.94 -7.08
C LEU A 13 -12.87 4.65 -8.54
N ASP A 14 -11.58 4.55 -8.86
CA ASP A 14 -11.15 4.19 -10.21
C ASP A 14 -11.80 2.87 -10.66
N PRO A 15 -12.30 2.76 -11.90
CA PRO A 15 -12.90 1.51 -12.38
C PRO A 15 -11.93 0.32 -12.28
N LEU A 16 -12.46 -0.89 -12.11
CA LEU A 16 -11.65 -2.11 -12.20
C LEU A 16 -10.88 -2.15 -13.52
N GLY A 17 -9.65 -2.66 -13.48
CA GLY A 17 -8.73 -2.70 -14.62
C GLY A 17 -7.97 -1.39 -14.87
N THR A 18 -8.28 -0.30 -14.15
CA THR A 18 -7.51 0.94 -14.25
C THR A 18 -6.06 0.69 -13.83
N SER A 19 -5.14 0.87 -14.77
CA SER A 19 -3.70 0.64 -14.60
C SER A 19 -2.96 1.91 -14.15
N GLY A 20 -1.65 1.78 -13.94
CA GLY A 20 -0.78 2.90 -13.54
C GLY A 20 -0.60 3.05 -12.04
N TYR A 21 -1.03 2.07 -11.24
CA TYR A 21 -0.76 2.06 -9.79
C TYR A 21 0.62 1.47 -9.50
N SER A 22 1.28 2.04 -8.50
CA SER A 22 2.43 1.45 -7.81
C SER A 22 2.06 1.07 -6.40
N VAL A 23 2.62 -0.04 -5.91
CA VAL A 23 2.60 -0.47 -4.51
C VAL A 23 3.99 -0.21 -3.95
N TYR A 24 4.09 0.55 -2.86
CA TYR A 24 5.35 0.94 -2.26
C TYR A 24 5.36 0.69 -0.76
N ALA A 25 6.56 0.64 -0.20
CA ALA A 25 6.83 0.44 1.21
C ALA A 25 7.71 1.57 1.75
N LEU A 26 7.47 1.97 2.99
CA LEU A 26 8.29 2.94 3.73
C LEU A 26 9.00 2.24 4.89
N TYR A 27 10.27 2.56 5.08
CA TYR A 27 11.16 1.93 6.04
C TYR A 27 11.82 2.98 6.94
N GLU A 28 12.06 2.60 8.19
CA GLU A 28 13.03 3.35 9.00
C GLU A 28 14.42 3.20 8.41
N ASN A 29 15.27 4.20 8.63
CA ASN A 29 16.67 4.12 8.23
C ASN A 29 17.34 2.88 8.84
N GLY A 30 17.84 1.99 7.98
CA GLY A 30 18.48 0.74 8.38
C GLY A 30 17.54 -0.42 8.71
N SER A 31 16.22 -0.24 8.63
CA SER A 31 15.26 -1.34 8.82
C SER A 31 15.08 -2.15 7.53
N SER A 32 15.06 -3.48 7.64
CA SER A 32 14.68 -4.40 6.56
C SER A 32 13.18 -4.66 6.49
N THR A 33 12.42 -4.19 7.47
CA THR A 33 10.97 -4.38 7.57
C THR A 33 10.27 -3.03 7.44
N PRO A 34 9.31 -2.89 6.52
CA PRO A 34 8.61 -1.63 6.34
C PRO A 34 7.63 -1.39 7.48
N TYR A 35 7.42 -0.11 7.83
CA TYR A 35 6.40 0.28 8.79
C TYR A 35 5.07 0.67 8.11
N TYR A 36 5.10 0.95 6.81
CA TYR A 36 3.91 1.36 6.06
C TYR A 36 3.97 0.82 4.63
N ILE A 37 2.82 0.35 4.16
CA ILE A 37 2.59 -0.02 2.76
C ILE A 37 1.53 0.92 2.19
N GLY A 38 1.73 1.41 0.97
CA GLY A 38 0.77 2.25 0.30
C GLY A 38 0.67 1.97 -1.19
N ILE A 39 -0.41 2.48 -1.79
CA ILE A 39 -0.56 2.55 -3.25
C ILE A 39 -0.60 3.99 -3.74
N THR A 40 -0.18 4.23 -4.97
CA THR A 40 -0.25 5.55 -5.62
C THR A 40 -0.32 5.43 -7.14
N LYS A 41 -1.06 6.33 -7.79
CA LYS A 41 -0.94 6.62 -9.24
C LYS A 41 -0.07 7.84 -9.52
N GLN A 42 0.19 8.65 -8.49
CA GLN A 42 1.10 9.78 -8.59
C GLN A 42 2.51 9.26 -8.81
N ASP A 43 3.34 10.14 -9.38
CA ASP A 43 4.78 9.99 -9.28
C ASP A 43 5.22 9.75 -7.83
N ILE A 44 6.20 8.85 -7.64
CA ILE A 44 6.59 8.39 -6.32
C ILE A 44 7.20 9.53 -5.49
N ASP A 45 7.99 10.41 -6.09
CA ASP A 45 8.63 11.51 -5.38
C ASP A 45 7.57 12.48 -4.83
N THR A 46 6.55 12.76 -5.65
CA THR A 46 5.39 13.56 -5.21
C THR A 46 4.69 12.92 -4.00
N ARG A 47 4.49 11.60 -4.03
CA ARG A 47 3.84 10.89 -2.92
C ARG A 47 4.71 10.87 -1.66
N ILE A 48 6.03 10.74 -1.80
CA ILE A 48 6.98 10.79 -0.69
C ILE A 48 7.02 12.19 -0.07
N SER A 49 7.00 13.27 -0.87
CA SER A 49 6.91 14.64 -0.35
C SER A 49 5.69 14.85 0.55
N GLN A 50 4.52 14.33 0.17
CA GLN A 50 3.32 14.39 1.02
C GLN A 50 3.48 13.59 2.34
N HIS A 51 4.18 12.46 2.29
CA HIS A 51 4.49 11.70 3.51
C HIS A 51 5.51 12.42 4.39
N ILE A 52 6.44 13.18 3.82
CA ILE A 52 7.35 14.06 4.57
C ILE A 52 6.55 15.16 5.26
N GLU A 53 5.67 15.85 4.52
CA GLU A 53 4.84 16.94 5.06
C GLU A 53 3.91 16.48 6.19
N SER A 54 3.33 15.29 6.08
CA SER A 54 2.50 14.69 7.15
C SER A 54 3.31 14.09 8.31
N GLY A 55 4.65 14.08 8.24
CA GLY A 55 5.52 13.47 9.25
C GLY A 55 5.51 11.93 9.24
N ARG A 56 4.92 11.29 8.22
CA ARG A 56 4.94 9.82 8.08
C ARG A 56 6.29 9.30 7.59
N TYR A 57 6.98 10.05 6.73
CA TYR A 57 8.23 9.61 6.09
C TYR A 57 9.45 10.01 6.91
N THR A 58 10.21 9.04 7.40
CA THR A 58 11.43 9.28 8.20
C THR A 58 12.67 8.50 7.74
N GLY A 59 12.59 7.75 6.64
CA GLY A 59 13.70 6.91 6.20
C GLY A 59 13.78 6.71 4.71
N THR A 60 13.64 5.46 4.26
CA THR A 60 13.75 5.07 2.85
C THR A 60 12.42 4.52 2.33
N HIS A 61 12.32 4.38 1.01
CA HIS A 61 11.17 3.72 0.38
C HIS A 61 11.62 2.76 -0.71
N GLU A 62 10.72 1.83 -1.05
CA GLU A 62 10.90 0.87 -2.13
C GLU A 62 9.59 0.72 -2.91
N ILE A 63 9.68 0.63 -4.23
CA ILE A 63 8.55 0.25 -5.08
C ILE A 63 8.51 -1.27 -5.18
N LEU A 64 7.50 -1.89 -4.57
CA LEU A 64 7.32 -3.34 -4.52
C LEU A 64 6.64 -3.89 -5.78
N LYS A 65 5.73 -3.10 -6.36
CA LYS A 65 5.03 -3.38 -7.62
C LYS A 65 4.86 -2.08 -8.39
N ASN A 66 5.02 -2.13 -9.70
CA ASN A 66 4.85 -0.97 -10.57
C ASN A 66 3.87 -1.28 -11.70
N ASN A 67 3.13 -0.26 -12.14
CA ASN A 67 2.16 -0.31 -13.24
C ASN A 67 1.16 -1.47 -13.16
N VAL A 68 0.54 -1.65 -12.00
CA VAL A 68 -0.51 -2.65 -11.77
C VAL A 68 -1.90 -2.02 -11.86
N THR A 69 -2.93 -2.86 -12.01
CA THR A 69 -4.33 -2.40 -11.95
C THR A 69 -4.75 -2.07 -10.51
N ILE A 70 -5.83 -1.31 -10.32
CA ILE A 70 -6.34 -0.96 -8.98
C ILE A 70 -6.63 -2.20 -8.13
N GLU A 71 -7.24 -3.24 -8.70
CA GLU A 71 -7.52 -4.48 -7.95
C GLU A 71 -6.25 -5.22 -7.54
N GLN A 72 -5.25 -5.25 -8.41
CA GLN A 72 -3.93 -5.79 -8.09
C GLN A 72 -3.26 -4.96 -7.00
N ALA A 73 -3.28 -3.62 -7.11
CA ALA A 73 -2.70 -2.72 -6.14
C ALA A 73 -3.31 -2.91 -4.75
N ARG A 74 -4.65 -2.95 -4.65
CA ARG A 74 -5.35 -3.18 -3.39
C ARG A 74 -5.08 -4.56 -2.81
N GLY A 75 -5.04 -5.59 -3.66
CA GLY A 75 -4.72 -6.95 -3.24
C GLY A 75 -3.30 -7.07 -2.68
N TRP A 76 -2.31 -6.55 -3.40
CA TRP A 76 -0.91 -6.51 -2.97
C TRP A 76 -0.70 -5.67 -1.72
N GLU A 77 -1.31 -4.48 -1.63
CA GLU A 77 -1.24 -3.62 -0.44
C GLU A 77 -1.71 -4.38 0.80
N GLN A 78 -2.87 -5.04 0.74
CA GLN A 78 -3.38 -5.83 1.86
C GLN A 78 -2.46 -7.01 2.21
N ALA A 79 -1.97 -7.73 1.20
CA ALA A 79 -1.11 -8.89 1.42
C ALA A 79 0.23 -8.50 2.07
N TYR A 80 0.86 -7.41 1.61
CA TYR A 80 2.08 -6.88 2.22
C TYR A 80 1.85 -6.32 3.62
N MET A 81 0.73 -5.63 3.85
CA MET A 81 0.38 -5.15 5.18
C MET A 81 0.28 -6.30 6.20
N GLU A 82 -0.32 -7.43 5.81
CA GLU A 82 -0.41 -8.62 6.67
C GLU A 82 0.93 -9.34 6.80
N TYR A 83 1.69 -9.44 5.71
CA TYR A 83 2.99 -10.11 5.68
C TYR A 83 4.03 -9.41 6.59
N TYR A 84 4.08 -8.07 6.53
CA TYR A 84 5.00 -7.25 7.33
C TYR A 84 4.36 -6.72 8.62
N GLN A 85 3.09 -7.03 8.88
CA GLN A 85 2.35 -6.60 10.06
C GLN A 85 2.33 -5.08 10.27
N THR A 86 2.15 -4.31 9.19
CA THR A 86 2.26 -2.83 9.23
C THR A 86 1.04 -2.11 9.78
N LYS A 87 -0.04 -2.83 10.10
CA LYS A 87 -1.27 -2.24 10.66
C LYS A 87 -1.13 -1.94 12.16
N THR A 88 -0.25 -1.00 12.48
CA THR A 88 0.10 -0.60 13.84
C THR A 88 -0.38 0.80 14.20
N GLY A 89 -0.92 1.55 13.24
CA GLY A 89 -1.37 2.92 13.47
C GLY A 89 -2.70 3.00 14.22
N ILE A 90 -2.81 3.97 15.12
CA ILE A 90 -4.01 4.26 15.92
C ILE A 90 -4.92 5.21 15.14
N ILE A 91 -6.17 4.81 14.95
CA ILE A 91 -7.22 5.60 14.29
C ILE A 91 -7.67 6.73 15.23
N GLY A 92 -7.85 7.93 14.70
CA GLY A 92 -8.27 9.11 15.47
C GLY A 92 -7.11 9.90 16.09
N GLU A 93 -5.90 9.33 16.10
CA GLU A 93 -4.68 10.05 16.46
C GLU A 93 -3.98 10.60 15.21
N GLU A 94 -3.18 11.65 15.38
CA GLU A 94 -2.40 12.26 14.29
C GLU A 94 -1.33 11.30 13.74
N ILE A 95 -0.87 11.57 12.52
CA ILE A 95 0.31 10.89 11.97
C ILE A 95 1.54 11.46 12.68
N SER A 96 2.43 10.58 13.15
CA SER A 96 3.64 10.98 13.86
C SER A 96 4.71 9.91 13.75
N SER A 97 5.91 10.19 14.28
CA SER A 97 7.02 9.24 14.38
C SER A 97 6.68 7.98 15.19
N THR A 98 5.66 8.02 16.04
CA THR A 98 5.18 6.87 16.83
C THR A 98 3.86 6.29 16.30
N ASN A 99 3.17 7.01 15.40
CA ASN A 99 1.88 6.60 14.81
C ASN A 99 1.89 6.65 13.26
N LYS A 100 2.95 6.10 12.65
CA LYS A 100 3.20 6.11 11.20
C LYS A 100 2.76 4.86 10.44
N GLY A 101 2.35 3.80 11.15
CA GLY A 101 1.87 2.56 10.55
C GLY A 101 0.59 2.72 9.74
N ASN A 102 0.22 1.68 8.99
CA ASN A 102 -1.09 1.61 8.37
C ASN A 102 -2.18 1.68 9.46
N LYS A 103 -3.17 2.56 9.29
CA LYS A 103 -4.27 2.73 10.26
C LYS A 103 -5.49 1.88 9.91
N ILE A 104 -5.71 1.64 8.62
CA ILE A 104 -6.84 0.88 8.09
C ILE A 104 -6.32 -0.18 7.11
N ASN A 105 -7.13 -1.21 6.89
CA ASN A 105 -6.89 -2.19 5.83
C ASN A 105 -6.99 -1.50 4.45
N SER A 106 -6.34 -2.07 3.44
CA SER A 106 -6.44 -1.63 2.04
C SER A 106 -7.88 -1.75 1.52
N PHE A 107 -8.58 -2.84 1.89
CA PHE A 107 -9.99 -3.04 1.60
C PHE A 107 -10.66 -3.89 2.67
N ASP A 108 -11.99 -3.88 2.67
CA ASP A 108 -12.80 -4.77 3.50
C ASP A 108 -12.95 -6.14 2.83
N LYS A 109 -12.30 -7.17 3.42
CA LYS A 109 -12.30 -8.55 2.94
C LYS A 109 -13.68 -9.23 3.00
N SER A 110 -14.64 -8.66 3.70
CA SER A 110 -16.01 -9.19 3.78
C SER A 110 -16.92 -8.70 2.64
N ARG A 111 -16.49 -7.73 1.84
CA ARG A 111 -17.27 -7.19 0.73
C ARG A 111 -17.52 -8.23 -0.35
N THR A 112 -18.79 -8.38 -0.74
CA THR A 112 -19.25 -9.36 -1.74
C THR A 112 -19.66 -8.75 -3.08
N ASP A 113 -19.60 -7.43 -3.21
CA ASP A 113 -19.77 -6.74 -4.49
C ASP A 113 -18.61 -7.03 -5.46
N ALA A 114 -18.79 -6.69 -6.74
CA ALA A 114 -17.83 -7.01 -7.79
C ALA A 114 -16.40 -6.49 -7.50
N ARG A 115 -16.26 -5.29 -6.91
CA ARG A 115 -14.94 -4.76 -6.53
C ARG A 115 -14.35 -5.51 -5.35
N GLY A 116 -15.15 -5.73 -4.31
CA GLY A 116 -14.72 -6.49 -3.14
C GLY A 116 -14.17 -7.86 -3.52
N LYS A 117 -14.89 -8.59 -4.39
CA LYS A 117 -14.45 -9.88 -4.94
C LYS A 117 -13.17 -9.79 -5.78
N ALA A 118 -13.05 -8.78 -6.64
CA ALA A 118 -11.85 -8.57 -7.44
C ALA A 118 -10.62 -8.30 -6.55
N PHE A 119 -10.75 -7.43 -5.55
CA PHE A 119 -9.67 -7.11 -4.60
C PHE A 119 -9.28 -8.33 -3.78
N TYR A 120 -10.27 -9.10 -3.29
CA TYR A 120 -10.03 -10.32 -2.54
C TYR A 120 -9.31 -11.38 -3.38
N THR A 121 -9.69 -11.53 -4.65
CA THR A 121 -9.05 -12.47 -5.58
C THR A 121 -7.58 -12.14 -5.79
N GLU A 122 -7.24 -10.87 -6.01
CA GLU A 122 -5.84 -10.45 -6.16
C GLU A 122 -5.05 -10.53 -4.85
N TYR A 123 -5.70 -10.28 -3.70
CA TYR A 123 -5.09 -10.48 -2.38
C TYR A 123 -4.70 -11.94 -2.16
N GLU A 124 -5.57 -12.91 -2.45
CA GLU A 124 -5.24 -14.34 -2.29
C GLU A 124 -4.07 -14.76 -3.19
N LYS A 125 -4.03 -14.28 -4.43
CA LYS A 125 -2.89 -14.50 -5.34
C LYS A 125 -1.59 -13.91 -4.78
N ALA A 126 -1.63 -12.66 -4.34
CA ALA A 126 -0.48 -11.97 -3.75
C ALA A 126 0.03 -12.67 -2.49
N LYS A 127 -0.88 -13.07 -1.60
CA LYS A 127 -0.56 -13.80 -0.38
C LYS A 127 0.11 -15.14 -0.69
N ALA A 128 -0.47 -15.94 -1.59
CA ALA A 128 0.11 -17.22 -2.00
C ALA A 128 1.53 -17.04 -2.59
N GLN A 129 1.75 -15.97 -3.36
CA GLN A 129 3.07 -15.67 -3.89
C GLN A 129 4.08 -15.29 -2.78
N LEU A 130 3.67 -14.50 -1.79
CA LEU A 130 4.54 -14.15 -0.65
C LEU A 130 4.88 -15.35 0.22
N GLU A 131 3.92 -16.25 0.45
CA GLU A 131 4.12 -17.50 1.18
C GLU A 131 5.02 -18.48 0.40
N GLY A 132 4.81 -18.60 -0.92
CA GLY A 132 5.67 -19.40 -1.79
C GLY A 132 7.11 -18.89 -1.84
N ASN A 133 7.32 -17.58 -1.76
CA ASN A 133 8.65 -16.97 -1.70
C ASN A 133 9.33 -17.23 -0.34
N LYS A 134 8.59 -17.29 0.77
CA LYS A 134 9.13 -17.67 2.09
C LYS A 134 9.76 -19.07 2.07
N ILE A 135 9.16 -20.01 1.35
CA ILE A 135 9.64 -21.41 1.29
C ILE A 135 10.94 -21.53 0.48
N LYS A 136 11.19 -20.62 -0.48
CA LYS A 136 12.38 -20.68 -1.36
C LYS A 136 13.64 -20.03 -0.78
N CYS A 137 13.54 -19.31 0.35
CA CYS A 137 14.66 -18.59 0.97
C CYS A 137 15.23 -19.30 2.21
N HIS A 138 15.29 -20.63 2.21
CA HIS A 138 15.97 -21.43 3.24
C HIS A 138 17.13 -22.24 2.63
#